data_AF-A0A6C0R9R0-F1
#
_entry.id   AF-A0A6C0R9R0-F1
#
_cell.length_a   1.000
_cell.length_b   1.000
_cell.length_c   1.000
_cell.angle_alpha   90.00
_cell.angle_beta   90.00
_cell.angle_gamma   90.00
#
_symmetry.space_group_name_H-M   'P 1'
#
loop_
_entity.id
_entity.type
_entity.pdbx_description
1 polymer ?
#
loop_
_entity_poly.entity_id
_entity_poly.type
_entity_poly.pdbx_seq_one_letter_code
_entity_poly.pdbx_strand_id
1 'polypeptide(L)'
;MKVTAKEITKALLAQLWAMYLERVLYAREYQRLVISKGGSVVNDHIAFRTFNTHTGEQPEGIRALRHIISCLDYFPVEKYDFKKKKLKAVHFEHPDPMLPKIFVSQLEVDQLPDWAQQVIKNAVKDTPYLLSDGSIELLATLKEKGSCLVLQAKLL
;
A
#
# COMPACT_ATOMS: atom_id res chain seq x y z
N MET A 1 24.52 9.51 -8.73
CA MET A 1 23.38 9.24 -9.62
C MET A 1 22.08 9.47 -8.85
N LYS A 2 21.07 10.08 -9.47
CA LYS A 2 19.73 10.24 -8.89
C LYS A 2 18.81 9.10 -9.35
N VAL A 3 17.78 8.82 -8.57
CA VAL A 3 16.68 7.91 -8.92
C VAL A 3 15.36 8.64 -8.73
N THR A 4 14.43 8.41 -9.63
CA THR A 4 13.13 9.09 -9.66
C THR A 4 12.10 8.40 -8.76
N ALA A 5 11.05 9.13 -8.37
CA ALA A 5 9.91 8.56 -7.62
C ALA A 5 9.31 7.36 -8.36
N LYS A 6 9.15 7.48 -9.67
CA LYS A 6 8.66 6.42 -10.55
C LYS A 6 9.53 5.15 -10.52
N GLU A 7 10.85 5.28 -10.52
CA GLU A 7 11.76 4.13 -10.44
C GLU A 7 11.70 3.45 -9.06
N ILE A 8 11.62 4.24 -7.98
CA ILE A 8 11.42 3.72 -6.62
C ILE A 8 10.08 3.00 -6.52
N THR A 9 9.01 3.59 -7.02
CA THR A 9 7.67 2.98 -7.08
C THR A 9 7.70 1.64 -7.82
N LYS A 10 8.37 1.56 -8.97
CA LYS A 10 8.52 0.31 -9.72
C LYS A 10 9.26 -0.76 -8.92
N ALA A 11 10.36 -0.39 -8.27
CA ALA A 11 11.13 -1.31 -7.44
C ALA A 11 10.31 -1.81 -6.24
N LEU A 12 9.61 -0.92 -5.54
CA LEU A 12 8.73 -1.26 -4.43
C LEU A 12 7.63 -2.23 -4.85
N LEU A 13 6.93 -1.95 -5.96
CA LEU A 13 5.86 -2.80 -6.47
C LEU A 13 6.38 -4.17 -6.92
N ALA A 14 7.56 -4.23 -7.53
CA ALA A 14 8.20 -5.49 -7.87
C ALA A 14 8.54 -6.31 -6.62
N GLN A 15 9.04 -5.66 -5.56
CA GLN A 15 9.33 -6.32 -4.28
C GLN A 15 8.06 -6.84 -3.60
N LEU A 16 6.99 -6.02 -3.57
CA LEU A 16 5.69 -6.43 -3.03
C LEU A 16 5.13 -7.64 -3.79
N TRP A 17 5.26 -7.65 -5.12
CA TRP A 17 4.85 -8.78 -5.94
C TRP A 17 5.66 -10.04 -5.64
N ALA A 18 7.00 -9.93 -5.55
CA ALA A 18 7.86 -11.06 -5.20
C ALA A 18 7.47 -11.66 -3.83
N MET A 19 7.29 -10.82 -2.81
CA MET A 19 6.83 -11.25 -1.48
C MET A 19 5.43 -11.90 -1.52
N TYR A 20 4.53 -11.39 -2.37
CA TYR A 20 3.21 -11.99 -2.54
C TYR A 20 3.31 -13.40 -3.12
N LEU A 21 4.15 -13.62 -4.14
CA LEU A 21 4.36 -14.92 -4.76
C LEU A 21 4.97 -15.97 -3.82
N GLU A 22 5.77 -15.55 -2.84
CA GLU A 22 6.30 -16.45 -1.80
C GLU A 22 5.18 -16.99 -0.90
N ARG A 23 4.19 -16.14 -0.60
CA ARG A 23 3.10 -16.47 0.33
C ARG A 23 1.90 -17.12 -0.36
N VAL A 24 1.69 -16.84 -1.64
CA VAL A 24 0.51 -17.26 -2.41
C VAL A 24 0.92 -18.20 -3.53
N LEU A 25 1.05 -19.48 -3.18
CA LEU A 25 1.61 -20.52 -4.06
C LEU A 25 0.88 -20.62 -5.41
N TYR A 26 -0.45 -20.51 -5.43
CA TYR A 26 -1.23 -20.61 -6.67
C TYR A 26 -1.00 -19.42 -7.61
N ALA A 27 -0.73 -18.22 -7.09
CA ALA A 27 -0.39 -17.07 -7.92
C ALA A 27 0.98 -17.27 -8.59
N ARG A 28 1.92 -17.88 -7.87
CA ARG A 28 3.24 -18.26 -8.40
C ARG A 28 3.14 -19.32 -9.49
N GLU A 29 2.34 -20.36 -9.28
CA GLU A 29 2.11 -21.38 -10.30
C GLU A 29 1.41 -20.82 -11.53
N TYR A 30 0.42 -19.93 -11.34
CA TYR A 30 -0.22 -19.22 -12.44
C TYR A 30 0.78 -18.40 -13.25
N GLN A 31 1.62 -17.58 -12.60
CA GLN A 31 2.65 -16.81 -13.29
C GLN A 31 3.61 -17.71 -14.06
N ARG A 32 4.07 -18.81 -13.46
CA ARG A 32 4.96 -19.77 -14.11
C ARG A 32 4.32 -20.35 -15.37
N LEU A 33 3.04 -20.74 -15.28
CA LEU A 33 2.30 -21.30 -16.42
C LEU A 33 2.15 -20.27 -17.55
N VAL A 34 1.76 -19.04 -17.23
CA VAL A 34 1.62 -17.95 -18.21
C VAL A 34 2.95 -17.70 -18.95
N ILE A 35 4.04 -17.54 -18.20
CA ILE A 35 5.38 -17.30 -18.77
C ILE A 35 5.84 -18.50 -19.62
N SER A 36 5.60 -19.73 -19.17
CA SER A 36 5.97 -20.94 -19.93
C SER A 36 5.27 -21.06 -21.29
N LYS A 37 4.17 -20.32 -21.48
CA LYS A 37 3.41 -20.25 -22.74
C LYS A 37 3.71 -18.97 -23.54
N GLY A 38 4.73 -18.21 -23.16
CA GLY A 38 5.13 -16.97 -23.83
C GLY A 38 4.26 -15.76 -23.48
N GLY A 39 3.40 -15.86 -22.47
CA GLY A 39 2.60 -14.75 -21.96
C GLY A 39 3.35 -13.90 -20.93
N SER A 40 2.73 -12.79 -20.54
CA SER A 40 3.20 -11.92 -19.45
C SER A 40 2.10 -11.70 -18.42
N VAL A 41 2.51 -11.46 -17.17
CA VAL A 41 1.61 -11.06 -16.09
C VAL A 41 1.73 -9.55 -15.90
N VAL A 42 0.60 -8.86 -15.93
CA VAL A 42 0.49 -7.43 -15.66
C VAL A 42 -0.39 -7.25 -14.43
N ASN A 43 0.14 -6.58 -13.41
CA ASN A 43 -0.64 -6.25 -12.23
C ASN A 43 -1.56 -5.07 -12.56
N ASP A 44 -2.86 -5.32 -12.59
CA ASP A 44 -3.88 -4.27 -12.78
C ASP A 44 -4.02 -3.41 -11.51
N HIS A 45 -4.06 -4.06 -10.35
CA HIS A 45 -4.14 -3.38 -9.06
C HIS A 45 -3.52 -4.21 -7.93
N ILE A 46 -3.19 -3.52 -6.84
CA ILE A 46 -2.85 -4.12 -5.55
C ILE A 46 -3.82 -3.62 -4.49
N ALA A 47 -4.14 -4.46 -3.50
CA ALA A 47 -5.13 -4.13 -2.47
C ALA A 47 -4.58 -4.29 -1.06
N PHE A 48 -4.78 -3.28 -0.23
CA PHE A 48 -4.45 -3.25 1.19
C PHE A 48 -5.71 -3.11 2.05
N ARG A 49 -5.61 -3.60 3.29
CA ARG A 49 -6.67 -3.53 4.29
C ARG A 49 -6.13 -2.90 5.56
N THR A 50 -6.92 -2.04 6.17
CA THR A 50 -6.59 -1.34 7.40
C THR A 50 -7.78 -1.34 8.36
N PHE A 51 -7.56 -0.98 9.61
CA PHE A 51 -8.61 -0.77 10.59
C PHE A 51 -8.83 0.72 10.78
N ASN A 52 -10.09 1.19 10.66
CA ASN A 52 -10.46 2.55 11.01
C ASN A 52 -10.73 2.63 12.52
N THR A 53 -9.65 2.63 13.30
CA THR A 53 -9.64 2.83 14.75
C THR A 53 -8.23 3.22 15.19
N HIS A 54 -8.05 3.62 16.45
CA HIS A 54 -6.74 3.92 16.99
C HIS A 54 -5.83 2.67 16.96
N THR A 55 -4.68 2.80 16.29
CA THR A 55 -3.71 1.73 16.06
C THR A 55 -2.36 2.01 16.74
N GLY A 56 -2.30 2.85 17.78
CA GLY A 56 -1.04 3.27 18.37
C GLY A 56 -0.39 4.41 17.58
N GLU A 57 0.88 4.23 17.18
CA GLU A 57 1.66 5.28 16.51
C GLU A 57 1.34 5.38 15.01
N GLN A 58 0.83 4.30 14.41
CA GLN A 58 0.47 4.30 12.99
C GLN A 58 -0.81 5.13 12.76
N PRO A 59 -0.89 5.94 11.69
CA PRO A 59 -2.14 6.60 11.32
C PRO A 59 -3.24 5.57 11.02
N GLU A 60 -4.47 5.86 11.45
CA GLU A 60 -5.60 4.94 11.29
C GLU A 60 -6.16 4.85 9.86
N GLY A 61 -6.84 3.73 9.56
CA GLY A 61 -7.65 3.56 8.37
C GLY A 61 -6.90 3.78 7.07
N ILE A 62 -7.53 4.40 6.07
CA ILE A 62 -6.92 4.71 4.77
C ILE A 62 -5.71 5.65 4.93
N ARG A 63 -5.68 6.47 5.99
CA ARG A 63 -4.58 7.42 6.23
C ARG A 63 -3.26 6.71 6.48
N ALA A 64 -3.30 5.49 7.01
CA ALA A 64 -2.13 4.61 7.24
C ALA A 64 -1.25 4.45 6.01
N LEU A 65 -1.84 4.44 4.81
CA LEU A 65 -1.11 4.26 3.55
C LEU A 65 -1.14 5.50 2.67
N ARG A 66 -2.20 6.31 2.75
CA ARG A 66 -2.37 7.50 1.89
C ARG A 66 -1.15 8.42 1.91
N HIS A 67 -0.58 8.66 3.08
CA HIS A 67 0.55 9.58 3.21
C HIS A 67 1.83 9.05 2.52
N ILE A 68 2.01 7.72 2.48
CA ILE A 68 3.14 7.06 1.80
C ILE A 68 2.90 7.08 0.28
N ILE A 69 1.75 6.58 -0.17
CA ILE A 69 1.49 6.41 -1.62
C ILE A 69 1.40 7.76 -2.34
N SER A 70 0.97 8.83 -1.68
CA SER A 70 0.99 10.18 -2.27
C SER A 70 2.40 10.75 -2.45
N CYS A 71 3.43 10.22 -1.79
CA CYS A 71 4.82 10.53 -2.10
C CYS A 71 5.37 9.75 -3.31
N LEU A 72 4.61 8.76 -3.78
CA LEU A 72 4.92 7.90 -4.92
C LEU A 72 4.09 8.29 -6.16
N ASP A 73 3.57 9.51 -6.21
CA ASP A 73 2.72 10.07 -7.27
C ASP A 73 1.39 9.32 -7.49
N TYR A 74 0.84 8.70 -6.45
CA TYR A 74 -0.52 8.16 -6.47
C TYR A 74 -1.55 9.15 -5.91
N PHE A 75 -2.63 9.36 -6.67
CA PHE A 75 -3.70 10.30 -6.33
C PHE A 75 -5.01 9.56 -6.08
N PRO A 76 -5.81 9.96 -5.07
CA PRO A 76 -7.11 9.35 -4.82
C PRO A 76 -8.07 9.66 -5.96
N VAL A 77 -8.76 8.65 -6.47
CA VAL A 77 -9.69 8.80 -7.61
C VAL A 77 -11.13 8.60 -7.18
N GLU A 78 -11.47 7.44 -6.63
CA GLU A 78 -12.86 7.14 -6.24
C GLU A 78 -12.93 6.60 -4.81
N LYS A 79 -14.06 6.89 -4.15
CA LYS A 79 -14.39 6.39 -2.81
C LYS A 79 -15.52 5.38 -2.92
N TYR A 80 -15.38 4.27 -2.21
CA TYR A 80 -16.35 3.19 -2.17
C TYR A 80 -16.90 3.01 -0.75
N ASP A 81 -18.21 2.79 -0.64
CA ASP A 81 -18.89 2.47 0.62
C ASP A 81 -19.57 1.10 0.52
N PHE A 82 -19.05 0.12 1.25
CA PHE A 82 -19.57 -1.24 1.31
C PHE A 82 -20.34 -1.45 2.62
N LYS A 83 -21.50 -0.79 2.75
CA LYS A 83 -22.34 -0.78 3.97
C LYS A 83 -22.62 -2.15 4.60
N LYS A 84 -22.85 -3.19 3.78
CA LYS A 84 -23.09 -4.55 4.29
C LYS A 84 -21.85 -5.15 4.96
N LYS A 85 -20.66 -4.85 4.42
CA LYS A 85 -19.37 -5.34 4.91
C LYS A 85 -18.73 -4.43 5.96
N LYS A 86 -19.32 -3.27 6.25
CA LYS A 86 -18.76 -2.26 7.16
C LYS A 86 -17.37 -1.77 6.72
N LEU A 87 -17.17 -1.66 5.41
CA LEU A 87 -15.90 -1.22 4.82
C LEU A 87 -16.11 0.09 4.06
N LYS A 88 -15.13 0.98 4.14
CA LYS A 88 -14.91 2.04 3.15
C LYS A 88 -13.62 1.76 2.41
N ALA A 89 -13.51 2.24 1.18
CA ALA A 89 -12.26 2.15 0.44
C ALA A 89 -12.04 3.36 -0.45
N VAL A 90 -10.79 3.54 -0.84
CA VAL A 90 -10.35 4.49 -1.86
C VAL A 90 -9.37 3.79 -2.76
N HIS A 91 -9.52 3.94 -4.07
CA HIS A 91 -8.45 3.59 -4.99
C HIS A 91 -7.67 4.81 -5.41
N PHE A 92 -6.40 4.58 -5.67
CA PHE A 92 -5.43 5.56 -6.08
C PHE A 92 -4.83 5.17 -7.42
N GLU A 93 -4.61 6.15 -8.28
CA GLU A 93 -4.03 5.95 -9.60
C GLU A 93 -2.75 6.78 -9.75
N HIS A 94 -1.81 6.23 -10.52
CA HIS A 94 -0.59 6.91 -10.90
C HIS A 94 -0.73 7.43 -12.35
N PRO A 95 -0.15 8.57 -12.72
CA PRO A 95 -0.25 9.12 -14.08
C PRO A 95 0.30 8.20 -15.19
N ASP A 96 1.26 7.34 -14.86
CA ASP A 96 1.72 6.25 -15.73
C ASP A 96 0.73 5.07 -15.70
N PRO A 97 0.02 4.78 -16.82
CA PRO A 97 -0.98 3.71 -16.88
C PRO A 97 -0.37 2.30 -16.83
N MET A 98 0.97 2.16 -16.92
CA MET A 98 1.65 0.88 -16.76
C MET A 98 1.87 0.49 -15.30
N LEU A 99 1.58 1.40 -14.36
CA LEU A 99 1.64 1.10 -12.93
C LEU A 99 0.25 0.66 -12.41
N PRO A 100 0.20 -0.37 -11.55
CA PRO A 100 -1.05 -0.88 -10.99
C PRO A 100 -1.75 0.19 -10.17
N LYS A 101 -3.09 0.15 -10.14
CA LYS A 101 -3.87 0.93 -9.17
C LYS A 101 -3.59 0.43 -7.75
N ILE A 102 -3.69 1.32 -6.76
CA ILE A 102 -3.59 0.93 -5.34
C ILE A 102 -4.96 1.08 -4.70
N PHE A 103 -5.53 -0.01 -4.22
CA PHE A 103 -6.81 -0.04 -3.52
C PHE A 103 -6.58 -0.14 -2.01
N VAL A 104 -7.02 0.84 -1.23
CA VAL A 104 -6.91 0.82 0.23
C VAL A 104 -8.30 0.78 0.83
N SER A 105 -8.60 -0.30 1.55
CA SER A 105 -9.85 -0.46 2.29
C SER A 105 -9.63 -0.34 3.78
N GLN A 106 -10.61 0.19 4.49
CA GLN A 106 -10.65 0.28 5.95
C GLN A 106 -11.91 -0.38 6.49
N LEU A 107 -11.76 -1.15 7.55
CA LEU A 107 -12.86 -1.66 8.36
C LEU A 107 -13.33 -0.59 9.34
N GLU A 108 -14.60 -0.21 9.25
CA GLU A 108 -15.25 0.72 10.16
C GLU A 108 -15.53 0.00 11.49
N VAL A 109 -14.52 -0.05 12.36
CA VAL A 109 -14.54 -0.86 13.60
C VAL A 109 -15.73 -0.47 14.48
N ASP A 110 -16.05 0.81 14.59
CA ASP A 110 -17.15 1.30 15.42
C ASP A 110 -18.56 0.87 14.92
N GLN A 111 -18.65 0.25 13.75
CA GLN A 111 -19.92 -0.32 13.24
C GLN A 111 -20.09 -1.82 13.55
N LEU A 112 -19.13 -2.42 14.26
CA LEU A 112 -19.17 -3.83 14.66
C LEU A 112 -19.81 -3.98 16.05
N PRO A 113 -20.25 -5.20 16.42
CA PRO A 113 -20.66 -5.47 17.80
C PRO A 113 -19.54 -5.18 18.80
N ASP A 114 -19.89 -4.73 20.00
CA ASP A 114 -18.94 -4.26 21.03
C ASP A 114 -17.81 -5.24 21.33
N TRP A 115 -18.13 -6.54 21.41
CA TRP A 115 -17.12 -7.57 21.65
C TRP A 115 -16.03 -7.58 20.57
N ALA A 116 -16.39 -7.37 19.31
CA ALA A 116 -15.45 -7.37 18.19
C ALA A 116 -14.63 -6.08 18.17
N GLN A 117 -15.26 -4.94 18.49
CA GLN A 117 -14.56 -3.67 18.63
C GLN A 117 -13.46 -3.78 19.69
N GLN A 118 -13.79 -4.34 20.86
CA GLN A 118 -12.85 -4.48 21.97
C GLN A 118 -11.67 -5.37 21.60
N VAL A 119 -11.92 -6.52 20.96
CA VAL A 119 -10.86 -7.44 20.51
C VAL A 119 -9.93 -6.75 19.50
N ILE A 120 -10.50 -6.08 18.49
CA ILE A 120 -9.71 -5.41 17.44
C ILE A 120 -8.89 -4.27 18.06
N LYS A 121 -9.52 -3.37 18.81
CA LYS A 121 -8.86 -2.23 19.46
C LYS A 121 -7.71 -2.69 20.35
N ASN A 122 -7.94 -3.74 21.15
CA ASN A 122 -6.87 -4.32 21.99
C ASN A 122 -5.72 -4.94 21.18
N ALA A 123 -6.00 -5.52 20.02
CA ALA A 123 -4.97 -6.15 19.18
C ALA A 123 -4.06 -5.13 18.48
N VAL A 124 -4.55 -3.91 18.22
CA VAL A 124 -3.83 -2.93 17.39
C VAL A 124 -3.40 -1.65 18.13
N LYS A 125 -3.87 -1.43 19.36
CA LYS A 125 -3.64 -0.17 20.12
C LYS A 125 -2.17 0.22 20.33
N ASP A 126 -1.24 -0.73 20.24
CA ASP A 126 0.19 -0.52 20.49
C ASP A 126 1.02 -0.77 19.20
N THR A 127 0.43 -0.64 18.00
CA THR A 127 1.17 -0.88 16.76
C THR A 127 2.22 0.22 16.57
N PRO A 128 3.52 -0.13 16.48
CA PRO A 128 4.57 0.85 16.30
C PRO A 128 4.54 1.40 14.87
N TYR A 129 5.05 2.62 14.70
CA TYR A 129 5.23 3.15 13.37
C TYR A 129 6.59 2.72 12.79
N LEU A 130 6.56 1.96 11.69
CA LEU A 130 7.74 1.28 11.15
C LEU A 130 8.62 2.18 10.24
N LEU A 131 8.12 3.35 9.84
CA LEU A 131 8.94 4.29 9.06
C LEU A 131 9.77 5.14 10.01
N SER A 132 11.10 5.11 9.81
CA SER A 132 12.02 6.00 10.52
C SER A 132 11.81 7.46 10.11
N ASP A 133 12.21 8.40 10.97
CA ASP A 133 12.18 9.84 10.65
C ASP A 133 12.93 10.13 9.35
N GLY A 134 14.09 9.51 9.14
CA GLY A 134 14.86 9.63 7.90
C GLY A 134 14.10 9.12 6.67
N SER A 135 13.35 8.02 6.79
CA SER A 135 12.50 7.53 5.70
C SER A 135 11.35 8.50 5.39
N ILE A 136 10.76 9.12 6.41
CA ILE A 136 9.70 10.13 6.24
C ILE A 136 10.24 11.37 5.54
N GLU A 137 11.41 11.87 5.95
CA GLU A 137 12.09 13.01 5.30
C GLU A 137 12.43 12.71 3.83
N LEU A 138 12.87 11.48 3.55
CA LEU A 138 13.14 11.03 2.18
C LEU A 138 11.87 10.95 1.34
N LEU A 139 10.75 10.45 1.88
CA LEU A 139 9.46 10.46 1.19
C LEU A 139 8.98 11.89 0.91
N ALA A 140 9.17 12.82 1.86
CA ALA A 140 8.85 14.23 1.64
C ALA A 140 9.72 14.85 0.53
N THR A 141 11.02 14.57 0.55
CA THR A 141 11.97 15.01 -0.48
C THR A 141 11.58 14.45 -1.86
N LEU A 142 11.19 13.17 -1.90
CA LEU A 142 10.77 12.50 -3.13
C LEU A 142 9.53 13.16 -3.73
N LYS A 143 8.54 13.49 -2.89
CA LYS A 143 7.33 14.19 -3.30
C LYS A 143 7.59 15.59 -3.83
N GLU A 144 8.53 16.32 -3.23
CA GLU A 144 8.85 17.70 -3.64
C GLU A 144 9.71 17.74 -4.90
N LYS A 145 10.73 16.88 -5.00
CA LYS A 145 11.78 16.96 -6.03
C LYS A 145 11.63 15.92 -7.14
N GLY A 146 10.69 14.98 -7.01
CA GLY A 146 10.48 13.85 -7.92
C GLY A 146 11.64 12.85 -7.98
N SER A 147 12.70 13.04 -7.18
CA SER A 147 13.91 12.22 -7.19
C SER A 147 14.74 12.36 -5.90
N CYS A 148 15.54 11.35 -5.60
CA CYS A 148 16.54 11.37 -4.52
C CYS A 148 17.86 10.71 -4.96
N LEU A 149 18.87 10.67 -4.10
CA LEU A 149 20.13 9.98 -4.40
C LEU A 149 19.94 8.46 -4.31
N VAL A 150 20.60 7.69 -5.17
CA VAL A 150 20.51 6.21 -5.18
C VAL A 150 20.87 5.59 -3.82
N LEU A 151 21.83 6.16 -3.09
CA LEU A 151 22.19 5.68 -1.75
C LEU A 151 21.05 5.86 -0.73
N GLN A 152 20.28 6.94 -0.87
CA GLN A 152 19.15 7.23 0.00
C GLN A 152 17.95 6.35 -0.35
N ALA A 153 17.76 6.01 -1.62
CA ALA A 153 16.64 5.18 -2.06
C ALA A 153 16.68 3.75 -1.50
N LYS A 154 17.81 3.26 -0.98
CA LYS A 154 17.89 1.97 -0.28
C LYS A 154 17.21 1.98 1.10
N LEU A 155 16.90 3.17 1.63
CA LEU A 155 16.20 3.37 2.90
C LEU A 155 14.68 3.52 2.73
N LEU A 156 14.20 3.43 1.47
CA LEU A 156 12.80 3.44 1.05
C LEU A 156 12.43 2.06 0.49
#